data_AF-E8Q5Y5-F1
#
_entry.id   AF-E8Q5Y5-F1
#
_cell.length_a   1.000
_cell.length_b   1.000
_cell.length_c   1.000
_cell.angle_alpha   90.00
_cell.angle_beta   90.00
_cell.angle_gamma   90.00
#
_symmetry.space_group_name_H-M   'P 1'
#
loop_
_entity.id
_entity.type
_entity.pdbx_description
1 polymer ?
#
loop_
_entity_poly.entity_id
_entity_poly.type
_entity_poly.pdbx_seq_one_letter_code
_entity_poly.pdbx_strand_id
1 'polypeptide(L)' 'MNKFFKILNSNNKTNQSERLKLLHALHKHFNLHIQLKIGQFRKSHLLKQSRHDIARLKFFENKKCI' A
#
# COMPACT_ATOMS: atom_id res chain seq x y z
N MET A 1 -13.67 -13.82 -7.32
CA MET A 1 -12.28 -13.30 -7.32
C MET A 1 -12.19 -12.14 -8.30
N ASN A 2 -11.91 -10.92 -7.81
CA ASN A 2 -12.02 -9.67 -8.58
C ASN A 2 -11.06 -9.61 -9.77
N LYS A 3 -11.61 -9.23 -10.93
CA LYS A 3 -10.95 -9.02 -12.24
C LYS A 3 -9.65 -8.19 -12.16
N PHE A 4 -9.53 -7.34 -11.15
CA PHE A 4 -8.35 -6.52 -10.83
C PHE A 4 -7.09 -7.33 -10.47
N PHE A 5 -7.23 -8.49 -9.82
CA PHE A 5 -6.07 -9.33 -9.49
C PHE A 5 -5.36 -9.89 -10.72
N LYS A 6 -6.08 -10.02 -11.85
CA LYS A 6 -5.55 -10.60 -13.09
C LYS A 6 -4.67 -9.62 -13.86
N ILE A 7 -4.90 -8.31 -13.73
CA ILE A 7 -4.16 -7.24 -14.42
C ILE A 7 -2.76 -7.03 -13.82
N LEU A 8 -2.62 -7.21 -12.51
CA LEU A 8 -1.34 -7.07 -11.79
C LEU A 8 -0.28 -8.12 -12.16
N ASN A 9 -0.69 -9.25 -12.74
CA ASN A 9 0.19 -10.39 -13.01
C ASN A 9 0.93 -10.34 -14.35
N SER A 10 0.63 -9.39 -15.24
CA SER A 10 1.12 -9.53 -16.63
C SER A 10 2.53 -9.02 -16.86
N ASN A 11 2.91 -7.77 -16.57
CA ASN A 11 4.05 -7.20 -17.31
C ASN A 11 5.06 -6.45 -16.40
N ASN A 12 6.32 -6.94 -16.42
CA ASN A 12 7.59 -6.34 -15.96
C ASN A 12 7.87 -6.38 -14.44
N LYS A 13 8.62 -7.43 -14.03
CA LYS A 13 8.29 -8.27 -12.86
C LYS A 13 8.78 -7.81 -11.47
N THR A 14 9.61 -6.79 -11.31
CA THR A 14 10.15 -6.43 -9.98
C THR A 14 9.88 -5.00 -9.56
N ASN A 15 10.33 -4.00 -10.33
CA ASN A 15 10.22 -2.59 -9.93
C ASN A 15 8.79 -2.03 -10.11
N GLN A 16 8.07 -2.47 -11.13
CA GLN A 16 6.67 -2.09 -11.34
C GLN A 16 5.76 -2.74 -10.28
N SER A 17 6.08 -3.97 -9.85
CA SER A 17 5.37 -4.66 -8.76
C SER A 17 5.48 -3.91 -7.43
N GLU A 18 6.66 -3.40 -7.09
CA GLU A 18 6.88 -2.66 -5.84
C GLU A 18 6.21 -1.30 -5.83
N ARG A 19 6.28 -0.55 -6.94
CA ARG A 19 5.51 0.69 -7.09
C ARG A 19 4.01 0.46 -6.95
N LEU A 20 3.49 -0.64 -7.50
CA LEU A 20 2.09 -1.01 -7.36
C LEU A 20 1.74 -1.39 -5.91
N LYS A 21 2.63 -2.09 -5.19
CA LYS A 21 2.46 -2.35 -3.76
C LYS A 21 2.46 -1.06 -2.94
N LEU A 22 3.33 -0.09 -3.27
CA LEU A 22 3.37 1.21 -2.62
C LEU A 22 2.07 2.00 -2.87
N LEU A 23 1.61 2.04 -4.12
CA LEU A 23 0.33 2.68 -4.48
C LEU A 23 -0.83 2.06 -3.70
N HIS A 24 -0.88 0.73 -3.60
CA HIS A 24 -1.90 0.03 -2.85
C HIS A 24 -1.85 0.35 -1.35
N ALA A 25 -0.65 0.42 -0.77
CA ALA A 25 -0.46 0.80 0.62
C ALA A 25 -0.91 2.25 0.90
N LEU A 26 -0.65 3.17 -0.01
CA LEU A 26 -1.10 4.57 0.06
C LEU A 26 -2.63 4.68 -0.04
N HIS A 27 -3.26 3.99 -0.98
CA HIS A 27 -4.73 3.93 -1.08
C HIS A 27 -5.37 3.34 0.17
N LYS A 28 -4.81 2.25 0.70
CA LYS A 28 -5.27 1.66 1.97
C LYS A 28 -5.15 2.68 3.10
N HIS A 29 -4.02 3.38 3.21
CA HIS A 29 -3.82 4.41 4.23
C HIS A 29 -4.86 5.52 4.16
N PHE A 30 -5.11 6.02 2.95
CA PHE A 30 -6.11 7.06 2.70
C PHE A 30 -7.50 6.61 3.15
N ASN A 31 -7.94 5.42 2.74
CA ASN A 31 -9.25 4.89 3.13
C ASN A 31 -9.38 4.74 4.66
N LEU A 32 -8.34 4.25 5.34
CA LEU A 32 -8.34 4.14 6.81
C LEU A 32 -8.43 5.52 7.47
N HIS A 33 -7.76 6.54 6.90
CA HIS A 33 -7.83 7.91 7.38
C HIS A 33 -9.22 8.52 7.21
N ILE A 34 -9.87 8.29 6.07
CA ILE A 34 -11.25 8.73 5.81
C ILE A 34 -12.21 8.05 6.79
N GLN A 35 -12.12 6.73 6.97
CA GLN A 35 -12.95 6.00 7.92
C GLN A 35 -12.78 6.50 9.36
N LEU A 36 -11.54 6.85 9.75
CA LEU A 36 -11.26 7.45 11.06
C LEU A 36 -11.91 8.82 11.20
N LYS A 37 -11.83 9.67 10.18
CA LYS A 37 -12.46 11.01 10.19
C LYS A 37 -13.98 10.94 10.28
N ILE A 38 -14.60 9.94 9.66
CA ILE A 38 -16.06 9.71 9.72
C ILE A 38 -16.48 9.07 11.06
N GLY A 39 -15.54 8.74 11.96
CA GLY A 39 -15.83 8.15 13.27
C GLY A 39 -16.21 6.66 13.21
N GLN A 40 -16.17 6.04 12.03
CA GLN A 40 -16.51 4.64 11.81
C GLN A 40 -15.33 3.68 12.09
N PHE A 41 -14.14 4.21 12.37
CA PHE A 41 -12.92 3.42 12.48
C PHE A 41 -12.46 3.21 13.93
N ARG A 42 -12.68 2.00 14.45
CA ARG A 42 -12.31 1.63 15.83
C ARG A 42 -10.90 1.03 15.96
N LYS A 43 -10.21 0.73 14.85
CA LYS A 43 -8.93 -0.03 14.85
C LYS A 43 -7.73 0.86 14.56
N SER A 44 -7.43 1.80 15.46
CA SER A 44 -6.31 2.76 15.32
C SER A 44 -4.94 2.12 15.03
N HIS A 45 -4.69 0.90 15.50
CA HIS A 45 -3.45 0.16 15.22
C HIS A 45 -3.22 -0.11 13.72
N LEU A 46 -4.28 -0.25 12.91
CA LEU A 46 -4.17 -0.49 11.47
C LEU A 46 -3.64 0.74 10.71
N LEU A 47 -3.88 1.96 11.21
CA LEU A 47 -3.27 3.17 10.69
C LEU A 47 -1.76 3.17 10.95
N LYS A 48 -1.36 2.77 12.17
CA LYS A 48 0.06 2.60 12.52
C LYS A 48 0.72 1.55 11.62
N GLN A 49 0.07 0.40 11.42
CA GLN A 49 0.57 -0.65 10.52
C GLN A 49 0.71 -0.16 9.08
N SER A 50 -0.30 0.53 8.55
CA SER A 50 -0.28 1.09 7.20
C SER A 50 0.86 2.10 6.98
N ARG A 51 1.18 2.93 7.99
CA ARG A 51 2.36 3.83 7.93
C ARG A 51 3.68 3.05 7.87
N HIS A 52 3.80 1.97 8.65
CA HIS A 52 5.00 1.11 8.62
C HIS A 52 5.16 0.40 7.28
N ASP A 53 4.06 -0.09 6.71
CA ASP A 53 4.08 -0.76 5.40
C ASP A 53 4.57 0.20 4.30
N ILE A 54 4.09 1.45 4.31
CA ILE A 54 4.57 2.49 3.38
C ILE A 54 6.06 2.79 3.58
N ALA A 55 6.50 2.96 4.84
CA ALA A 55 7.90 3.24 5.15
C ALA A 55 8.84 2.11 4.69
N ARG A 56 8.43 0.84 4.90
CA ARG A 56 9.19 -0.33 4.43
C ARG A 56 9.28 -0.36 2.91
N LEU A 57 8.16 -0.15 2.21
CA LEU A 57 8.14 -0.15 0.75
C LEU A 57 9.01 0.96 0.15
N LYS A 58 8.97 2.17 0.72
CA LYS A 58 9.86 3.28 0.33
C LYS A 58 11.32 2.98 0.59
N PHE A 59 11.62 2.34 1.72
CA PHE A 59 12.99 1.93 2.05
C PHE A 59 13.52 0.87 1.07
N PHE A 60 12.71 -0.10 0.68
CA PHE A 60 13.07 -1.09 -0.33
C PHE A 60 13.26 -0.46 -1.72
N GLU A 61 12.41 0.49 -2.12
CA GLU A 61 12.63 1.27 -3.35
C GLU A 61 13.99 2.00 -3.30
N ASN A 62 14.29 2.69 -2.19
CA ASN A 62 15.54 3.45 -2.07
C ASN A 62 16.78 2.56 -2.02
N LYS A 63 16.72 1.39 -1.38
CA LYS A 63 17.85 0.45 -1.31
C LYS A 63 18.22 -0.19 -2.64
N LYS A 64 17.32 -0.18 -3.63
CA LYS A 64 17.63 -0.62 -4.99
C LYS A 64 18.40 0.41 -5.82
N CYS A 65 18.50 1.65 -5.33
CA CYS A 65 19.20 2.75 -6.01
C CYS A 65 20.64 2.99 -5.49
N ILE A 66 21.15 2.13 -4.59
CA ILE A 66 22.54 2.10 -4.11
C ILE A 66 23.20 0.86 -4.70
#